data_AF-A0A2T5NN71-F1
#
_entry.id   AF-A0A2T5NN71-F1
#
_cell.length_a   1.000
_cell.length_b   1.000
_cell.length_c   1.000
_cell.angle_alpha   90.00
_cell.angle_beta   90.00
_cell.angle_gamma   90.00
#
_symmetry.space_group_name_H-M   'P 1'
#
loop_
_entity.id
_entity.type
_entity.pdbx_description
1 polymer ?
#
loop_
_entity_poly.entity_id
_entity_poly.type
_entity_poly.pdbx_seq_one_letter_code
_entity_poly.pdbx_strand_id
1 'polypeptide(L)'
;MPAAVGDVALLGELGQQLSHCYIELDTALLSGVMDMRAAHTGLLALVTLLERRDEPLLFSSEEALALLEPIQQRLQRGLEHVNGLL
;
A
#
# COMPACT_ATOMS: atom_id res chain seq x y z
N MET A 1 -17.61 35.16 30.84
CA MET A 1 -16.46 34.31 30.48
C MET A 1 -16.70 33.66 29.12
N PRO A 2 -16.56 34.37 27.98
CA PRO A 2 -16.82 33.83 26.64
C PRO A 2 -15.57 33.21 25.98
N ALA A 3 -14.37 33.66 26.37
CA ALA A 3 -13.10 33.20 25.78
C ALA A 3 -12.84 31.70 26.04
N ALA A 4 -13.17 31.21 27.23
CA ALA A 4 -12.98 29.80 27.59
C ALA A 4 -13.88 28.82 26.80
N VAL A 5 -15.03 29.29 26.28
CA VAL A 5 -15.93 28.45 25.46
C VAL A 5 -15.43 28.37 24.02
N GLY A 6 -14.85 29.48 23.52
CA GLY A 6 -14.20 29.51 22.20
C GLY A 6 -12.99 28.58 22.13
N ASP A 7 -12.14 28.58 23.16
CA ASP A 7 -10.97 27.68 23.24
C ASP A 7 -11.36 26.19 23.30
N VAL A 8 -12.44 25.85 24.01
CA VAL A 8 -12.90 24.45 24.13
C VAL A 8 -13.53 23.96 22.81
N ALA A 9 -14.24 24.81 22.07
CA ALA A 9 -14.77 24.46 20.75
C ALA A 9 -13.64 24.26 19.73
N LEU A 10 -12.63 25.14 19.76
CA LEU A 10 -11.47 25.08 18.87
C LEU A 10 -10.58 23.86 19.17
N LEU A 11 -10.42 23.49 20.45
CA LEU A 11 -9.81 22.23 20.86
C LEU A 11 -10.60 21.00 20.37
N GLY A 12 -11.93 21.07 20.38
CA GLY A 12 -12.80 20.02 19.85
C GLY A 12 -12.61 19.83 18.34
N GLU A 13 -12.59 20.93 17.59
CA GLU A 13 -12.36 20.92 16.14
C GLU A 13 -10.96 20.39 15.79
N LEU A 14 -9.93 20.84 16.50
CA LEU A 14 -8.56 20.32 16.36
C LEU A 14 -8.48 18.83 16.67
N GLY A 15 -9.16 18.37 17.72
CA GLY A 15 -9.25 16.94 18.05
C GLY A 15 -9.90 16.12 16.94
N GLN A 16 -10.96 16.66 16.31
CA GLN A 16 -11.63 16.01 15.20
C GLN A 16 -10.75 15.98 13.94
N GLN A 17 -10.05 17.07 13.63
CA GLN A 17 -9.10 17.14 12.52
C GLN A 17 -7.93 16.17 12.70
N LEU A 18 -7.37 16.09 13.91
CA LEU A 18 -6.31 15.14 14.24
C LEU A 18 -6.80 13.69 14.12
N SER A 19 -8.00 13.39 14.63
CA SER A 19 -8.59 12.06 14.49
C SER A 19 -8.81 11.68 13.03
N HIS A 20 -9.24 12.63 12.20
CA HIS A 20 -9.44 12.39 10.78
C HIS A 20 -8.10 12.12 10.07
N CYS A 21 -7.10 12.97 10.31
CA CYS A 21 -5.75 12.81 9.77
C CYS A 21 -5.13 11.46 10.18
N TYR A 22 -5.32 11.03 11.42
CA TYR A 22 -4.86 9.72 11.88
C TYR A 22 -5.50 8.56 11.12
N ILE A 23 -6.82 8.62 10.89
CA ILE A 23 -7.53 7.58 10.15
C ILE A 23 -7.06 7.53 8.69
N GLU A 24 -6.87 8.68 8.05
CA GLU A 24 -6.35 8.74 6.67
C GLU A 24 -4.94 8.17 6.58
N LEU A 25 -4.07 8.54 7.53
CA LEU A 25 -2.71 8.01 7.63
C LEU A 25 -2.70 6.49 7.82
N ASP A 26 -3.45 5.97 8.79
CA ASP A 26 -3.54 4.55 9.08
C ASP A 26 -4.07 3.76 7.87
N THR A 27 -5.12 4.29 7.22
CA THR A 27 -5.73 3.67 6.04
C THR A 27 -4.75 3.59 4.88
N ALA A 28 -4.03 4.68 4.59
CA ALA A 28 -3.06 4.73 3.51
C ALA A 28 -1.84 3.85 3.80
N LEU A 29 -1.33 3.84 5.04
CA LEU A 29 -0.25 2.94 5.46
C LEU A 29 -0.66 1.47 5.33
N LEU A 30 -1.84 1.11 5.84
CA LEU A 30 -2.36 -0.25 5.75
C LEU A 30 -2.50 -0.69 4.29
N SER A 31 -3.12 0.15 3.46
CA SER A 31 -3.32 -0.13 2.02
C SER A 31 -1.98 -0.27 1.30
N GLY A 32 -1.03 0.63 1.58
CA GLY A 32 0.32 0.58 1.05
C GLY A 32 1.04 -0.73 1.39
N VAL A 33 1.03 -1.11 2.66
CA VAL A 33 1.64 -2.36 3.14
C VAL A 33 0.98 -3.58 2.52
N MET A 34 -0.35 -3.60 2.42
CA MET A 34 -1.09 -4.71 1.81
C MET A 34 -0.71 -4.90 0.34
N ASP A 35 -0.64 -3.82 -0.43
CA ASP A 35 -0.25 -3.87 -1.84
C ASP A 35 1.19 -4.34 -2.03
N MET A 36 2.14 -3.81 -1.24
CA MET A 36 3.53 -4.25 -1.27
C MET A 36 3.67 -5.74 -0.88
N ARG A 37 2.91 -6.20 0.11
CA ARG A 37 2.91 -7.62 0.52
C ARG A 37 2.31 -8.53 -0.54
N ALA A 38 1.27 -8.08 -1.23
CA ALA A 38 0.69 -8.82 -2.36
C ALA A 38 1.72 -8.96 -3.51
N ALA A 39 2.42 -7.87 -3.84
CA ALA A 39 3.50 -7.91 -4.83
C ALA A 39 4.63 -8.86 -4.42
N HIS A 40 5.09 -8.78 -3.17
CA HIS A 40 6.13 -9.67 -2.65
C HIS A 40 5.72 -11.15 -2.76
N THR A 41 4.46 -11.46 -2.41
CA THR A 41 3.92 -12.81 -2.53
C THR A 41 3.90 -13.28 -3.99
N GLY A 42 3.52 -12.40 -4.93
CA GLY A 42 3.58 -12.68 -6.36
C GLY A 42 5.00 -12.99 -6.83
N LEU A 43 5.98 -12.18 -6.44
CA LEU A 43 7.39 -12.41 -6.78
C LEU A 43 7.89 -13.74 -6.22
N LEU A 44 7.56 -14.06 -4.97
CA LEU A 44 7.95 -15.32 -4.35
C LEU A 44 7.35 -16.52 -5.09
N ALA A 45 6.09 -16.42 -5.53
CA ALA A 45 5.46 -17.45 -6.35
C ALA A 45 6.17 -17.63 -7.70
N LEU A 46 6.58 -16.53 -8.36
CA LEU A 46 7.35 -16.61 -9.61
C LEU A 46 8.72 -17.23 -9.41
N VAL A 47 9.45 -16.84 -8.35
CA VAL A 47 10.73 -17.47 -8.00
C VAL A 47 10.53 -18.96 -7.73
N THR A 48 9.52 -19.30 -6.93
CA THR A 48 9.20 -20.70 -6.63
C THR A 48 8.92 -21.49 -7.89
N LEU A 49 8.18 -20.91 -8.85
CA LEU A 49 7.96 -21.53 -10.16
C LEU A 49 9.29 -21.76 -10.87
N LEU A 50 10.09 -20.71 -11.07
CA LEU A 50 11.39 -20.77 -11.76
C LEU A 50 12.38 -21.77 -11.13
N GLU A 51 12.30 -21.98 -9.83
CA GLU A 51 13.14 -22.93 -9.09
C GLU A 51 12.71 -24.39 -9.23
N ARG A 52 11.50 -24.67 -9.75
CA ARG A 52 11.03 -26.05 -9.99
C ARG A 52 11.91 -26.68 -11.06
N ARG A 53 12.71 -27.66 -10.64
CA ARG A 53 13.74 -28.31 -11.46
C ARG A 53 13.21 -29.44 -12.34
N ASP A 54 11.94 -29.80 -12.22
CA ASP A 54 11.38 -30.99 -12.87
C ASP A 54 11.27 -30.80 -14.39
N GLU A 55 11.05 -29.56 -14.87
CA GLU A 55 11.05 -29.21 -16.29
C GLU A 55 11.57 -27.77 -16.48
N PRO A 56 12.31 -27.47 -17.56
CA PRO A 56 12.69 -26.10 -17.85
C PRO A 56 11.44 -25.27 -18.14
N LEU A 57 11.15 -24.28 -17.29
CA LEU A 57 10.10 -23.31 -17.56
C LEU A 57 10.53 -22.43 -18.74
N LEU A 58 9.95 -22.72 -19.90
CA LEU A 58 10.10 -21.94 -21.12
C LEU A 58 8.97 -20.93 -21.17
N PHE A 59 9.13 -19.81 -20.46
CA PHE A 59 8.27 -18.65 -20.68
C PHE A 59 8.77 -17.91 -21.92
N SER A 60 7.85 -17.61 -22.83
CA SER A 60 8.06 -16.53 -23.79
C SER A 60 8.19 -15.20 -23.06
N SER A 61 8.78 -14.20 -23.71
CA SER A 61 8.88 -12.85 -23.15
C SER A 61 7.51 -12.25 -22.82
N GLU A 62 6.48 -12.55 -23.62
CA GLU A 62 5.11 -12.09 -23.39
C GLU A 62 4.49 -12.73 -22.14
N GLU A 63 4.66 -14.03 -21.95
CA GLU A 63 4.17 -14.73 -20.75
C GLU A 63 4.89 -14.24 -19.48
N ALA A 64 6.21 -14.02 -19.57
CA ALA A 64 6.97 -13.46 -18.46
C ALA A 64 6.49 -12.06 -18.08
N LEU A 65 6.19 -11.21 -19.08
CA LEU A 65 5.63 -9.88 -18.85
C LEU A 65 4.24 -9.95 -18.21
N ALA A 66 3.35 -10.80 -18.72
CA ALA A 66 1.99 -10.96 -18.19
C ALA A 66 1.99 -11.41 -16.71
N LEU A 67 3.00 -12.18 -16.30
CA LEU A 67 3.18 -12.60 -14.91
C LEU A 67 3.71 -11.48 -14.01
N LEU A 68 4.57 -10.61 -14.54
CA LEU A 68 5.19 -9.50 -13.79
C LEU A 68 4.31 -8.25 -13.71
N GLU A 69 3.48 -8.00 -14.72
CA GLU A 69 2.61 -6.82 -14.79
C GLU A 69 1.73 -6.62 -13.53
N PRO A 70 0.95 -7.62 -13.05
CA PRO A 70 0.13 -7.42 -11.86
C PRO A 70 0.96 -7.16 -10.59
N ILE A 71 2.18 -7.68 -10.52
CA ILE A 71 3.10 -7.43 -9.40
C ILE A 71 3.59 -5.98 -9.44
N GLN A 72 3.97 -5.50 -10.62
CA GLN A 72 4.40 -4.12 -10.82
C GLN A 72 3.27 -3.14 -10.48
N GLN A 73 2.04 -3.41 -10.92
CA GLN A 73 0.87 -2.59 -10.58
C GLN A 73 0.64 -2.53 -9.07
N ARG A 74 0.81 -3.63 -8.35
CA ARG A 74 0.71 -3.68 -6.88
C ARG A 74 1.83 -2.87 -6.21
N LEU A 75 3.08 -2.99 -6.66
CA LEU A 75 4.18 -2.18 -6.14
C LEU A 75 3.91 -0.69 -6.36
N GLN A 76 3.46 -0.31 -7.55
CA GLN A 76 3.15 1.07 -7.88
C GLN A 76 2.05 1.62 -6.96
N ARG A 77 0.91 0.92 -6.82
CA ARG A 77 -0.17 1.35 -5.93
C ARG A 77 0.27 1.44 -4.48
N GLY A 78 1.05 0.45 -4.02
CA GLY A 78 1.59 0.46 -2.66
C GLY A 78 2.46 1.68 -2.40
N LEU A 79 3.33 2.05 -3.35
CA LEU A 79 4.15 3.24 -3.29
C LEU A 79 3.33 4.53 -3.38
N GLU A 80 2.30 4.58 -4.22
CA GLU A 80 1.39 5.73 -4.33
C GLU A 80 0.67 6.01 -3.00
N HIS A 81 0.18 4.97 -2.31
CA HIS A 81 -0.43 5.11 -0.99
C HIS A 81 0.55 5.66 0.07
N VAL A 82 1.81 5.19 0.07
CA VAL A 82 2.82 5.65 1.04
C VAL A 82 3.35 7.04 0.69
N ASN A 83 3.59 7.33 -0.58
CA ASN A 83 4.08 8.63 -1.03
C ASN A 83 3.03 9.72 -0.88
N GLY A 84 1.74 9.39 -0.94
CA GLY A 84 0.66 10.34 -0.64
C GLY A 84 0.64 10.82 0.81
N LEU A 85 1.44 10.21 1.69
CA LEU A 85 1.57 10.57 3.11
C LEU A 85 2.83 11.39 3.43
N LEU A 86 3.78 11.49 2.50
CA LEU A 86 5.07 12.20 2.63
C LEU A 86 4.99 13.60 2.01
#